data_AF-A0A834HNB2-F1
#
_entry.id   AF-A0A834HNB2-F1
#
_cell.length_a   1.000
_cell.length_b   1.000
_cell.length_c   1.000
_cell.angle_alpha   90.00
_cell.angle_beta   90.00
_cell.angle_gamma   90.00
#
_symmetry.space_group_name_H-M   'P 1'
#
loop_
_entity.id
_entity.type
_entity.pdbx_description
1 polymer ?
#
loop_
_entity_poly.entity_id
_entity_poly.type
_entity_poly.pdbx_seq_one_letter_code
_entity_poly.pdbx_strand_id
1 'polypeptide(L)'
;FWQYGRWVEVVIDDRLLIKAGQLKFARSTKRCEYWIALVEKAYAKLYGSYKKLQGGDPGVAMEDLTGGISEQFFLDQAPSNLFNILYNSSIRESLLTASIYEHLD
;
A
#
# COMPACT_ATOMS: atom_id res chain seq x y z
N PHE A 1 -4.87 -9.05 6.58
CA PHE A 1 -5.35 -8.15 5.52
C PHE A 1 -6.86 -8.08 5.59
N TRP A 2 -7.43 -6.90 5.39
CA TRP A 2 -8.86 -6.71 5.22
C TRP A 2 -9.27 -7.19 3.83
N GLN A 3 -10.29 -8.02 3.73
CA GLN A 3 -10.81 -8.53 2.47
C GLN A 3 -12.33 -8.61 2.56
N TYR A 4 -13.02 -7.84 1.71
CA TYR A 4 -14.48 -7.88 1.57
C TYR A 4 -15.24 -7.80 2.91
N GLY A 5 -14.82 -6.88 3.79
CA GLY A 5 -15.51 -6.64 5.07
C GLY A 5 -15.04 -7.52 6.24
N ARG A 6 -13.98 -8.31 6.08
CA ARG A 6 -13.42 -9.16 7.16
C ARG A 6 -11.90 -9.18 7.19
N TRP A 7 -11.34 -9.32 8.38
CA TRP A 7 -9.91 -9.57 8.55
C TRP A 7 -9.56 -11.02 8.19
N VAL A 8 -8.62 -11.18 7.27
CA VAL A 8 -8.05 -12.45 6.83
C VAL A 8 -6.60 -12.56 7.31
N GLU A 9 -6.32 -13.62 8.03
CA GLU A 9 -4.97 -13.99 8.45
C GLU A 9 -4.22 -14.70 7.32
N VAL A 10 -2.96 -14.32 7.11
CA VAL A 10 -2.10 -14.94 6.09
C VAL A 10 -0.79 -15.35 6.73
N VAL A 11 -0.63 -16.66 6.92
CA VAL A 11 0.60 -17.26 7.45
C VAL A 11 1.61 -17.46 6.32
N ILE A 12 2.87 -17.07 6.55
CA ILE A 12 3.99 -17.25 5.62
C ILE A 12 5.21 -17.77 6.36
N ASP A 13 6.11 -18.43 5.63
CA ASP A 13 7.48 -18.68 6.10
C ASP A 13 8.37 -17.44 5.86
N ASP A 14 9.59 -17.47 6.39
CA ASP A 14 10.58 -16.38 6.34
C ASP A 14 11.54 -16.45 5.12
N ARG A 15 11.35 -17.40 4.19
CA ARG A 15 12.20 -17.52 3.00
C ARG A 15 11.90 -16.37 2.04
N LEU A 16 12.83 -15.44 1.91
CA LEU A 16 12.72 -14.28 1.03
C LEU A 16 13.53 -14.47 -0.26
N LEU A 17 13.05 -13.89 -1.36
CA LEU A 17 13.74 -13.91 -2.65
C LEU A 17 14.93 -12.96 -2.64
N ILE A 18 16.14 -13.51 -2.76
CA ILE A 18 17.41 -12.78 -2.81
C ILE A 18 17.96 -12.85 -4.23
N LYS A 19 18.37 -11.70 -4.78
CA LYS A 19 19.09 -11.58 -6.04
C LYS A 19 20.33 -10.72 -5.83
N ALA A 20 21.49 -11.21 -6.26
CA ALA A 20 22.79 -10.53 -6.07
C ALA A 20 23.06 -10.10 -4.61
N GLY A 21 22.73 -10.97 -3.65
CA GLY A 21 22.94 -10.73 -2.22
C GLY A 21 21.98 -9.72 -1.57
N GLN A 22 20.95 -9.26 -2.29
CA GLN A 22 19.95 -8.32 -1.78
C GLN A 22 18.53 -8.85 -1.96
N LEU A 23 17.59 -8.40 -1.11
CA LEU A 23 16.17 -8.67 -1.29
C LEU A 23 15.71 -8.15 -2.67
N LYS A 24 15.00 -9.01 -3.41
CA LYS A 24 14.54 -8.70 -4.77
C LYS A 24 13.39 -7.70 -4.79
N PHE A 25 12.54 -7.71 -3.77
CA PHE A 25 11.34 -6.88 -3.69
C PHE A 25 11.45 -5.88 -2.52
N ALA A 26 10.36 -5.57 -1.81
CA ALA A 26 10.36 -4.58 -0.75
C ALA A 26 11.43 -4.85 0.31
N ARG A 27 12.14 -3.79 0.71
CA ARG A 27 13.24 -3.85 1.68
C ARG A 27 13.34 -2.55 2.46
N SER A 28 13.72 -2.65 3.73
CA SER A 28 14.12 -1.47 4.50
C SER A 28 15.53 -1.01 4.10
N THR A 29 15.79 0.28 4.27
CA THR A 29 17.14 0.84 4.25
C THR A 29 17.92 0.50 5.53
N LYS A 30 17.21 0.19 6.62
CA LYS A 30 17.83 -0.27 7.87
C LYS A 30 18.20 -1.75 7.75
N ARG A 31 19.40 -2.07 8.22
CA ARG A 31 19.84 -3.46 8.32
C ARG A 31 18.96 -4.22 9.31
N CYS A 32 18.74 -5.50 9.02
CA CYS A 32 17.97 -6.43 9.86
C CYS A 32 16.48 -6.09 10.03
N GLU A 33 15.91 -5.20 9.22
CA GLU A 33 14.48 -4.90 9.23
C GLU A 33 13.79 -5.56 8.03
N TYR A 34 13.16 -6.72 8.28
CA TYR A 34 12.57 -7.59 7.25
C TYR A 34 11.03 -7.56 7.20
N TRP A 35 10.38 -6.87 8.13
CA TRP A 35 8.91 -6.88 8.24
C TRP A 35 8.24 -6.41 6.94
N ILE A 36 8.79 -5.40 6.27
CA ILE A 36 8.26 -4.90 4.99
C ILE A 36 8.26 -6.01 3.93
N ALA A 37 9.36 -6.75 3.83
CA ALA A 37 9.50 -7.86 2.88
C ALA A 37 8.55 -9.01 3.19
N LEU A 38 8.32 -9.29 4.48
CA LEU A 38 7.39 -10.32 4.94
C LEU A 38 5.93 -9.90 4.70
N VAL A 39 5.58 -8.65 4.97
CA VAL A 39 4.24 -8.12 4.69
C VAL A 39 3.94 -8.18 3.19
N GLU A 40 4.87 -7.75 2.34
CA GLU A 40 4.71 -7.86 0.88
C GLU A 40 4.61 -9.33 0.43
N LYS A 41 5.38 -10.24 1.03
CA LYS A 41 5.25 -11.69 0.74
C LYS A 41 3.87 -12.24 1.11
N ALA A 42 3.35 -11.87 2.28
CA ALA A 42 2.02 -12.27 2.72
C ALA A 42 0.94 -11.69 1.81
N TYR A 43 1.10 -10.45 1.36
CA TYR A 43 0.22 -9.81 0.40
C TYR A 43 0.28 -10.51 -0.98
N ALA A 44 1.48 -10.85 -1.44
CA ALA A 44 1.67 -11.63 -2.66
C ALA A 44 1.02 -13.02 -2.58
N LYS A 45 1.07 -13.68 -1.40
CA LYS A 45 0.39 -14.95 -1.16
C LYS A 45 -1.13 -14.80 -1.23
N LEU A 46 -1.68 -13.74 -0.65
CA LEU A 46 -3.11 -13.45 -0.68
C LEU A 46 -3.63 -13.31 -2.13
N TYR A 47 -2.90 -12.58 -2.96
CA TYR A 47 -3.25 -12.36 -4.38
C TYR A 47 -2.79 -13.50 -5.32
N GLY A 48 -1.93 -14.38 -4.84
CA GLY A 48 -1.49 -15.61 -5.50
C GLY A 48 -0.12 -15.56 -6.17
N SER A 49 0.51 -14.38 -6.33
CA SER A 49 1.92 -14.25 -6.71
C SER A 49 2.42 -12.81 -6.58
N TYR A 50 3.73 -12.61 -6.48
CA TYR A 50 4.35 -11.27 -6.56
C TYR A 50 4.03 -10.53 -7.86
N LYS A 51 3.93 -11.25 -8.99
CA LYS A 51 3.65 -10.64 -10.31
C LYS A 51 2.27 -9.96 -10.32
N LYS A 52 1.31 -10.49 -9.57
CA LYS A 52 -0.04 -9.92 -9.49
C LYS A 52 -0.12 -8.62 -8.68
N LEU A 53 0.93 -8.27 -7.94
CA LEU A 53 0.99 -6.99 -7.23
C LEU A 53 1.46 -5.83 -8.14
N GLN A 54 1.97 -6.13 -9.33
CA GLN A 54 2.47 -5.11 -10.25
C GLN A 54 1.31 -4.29 -10.83
N GLY A 55 1.41 -2.96 -10.75
CA GLY A 55 0.39 -2.05 -11.27
C GLY A 55 -0.88 -1.98 -10.42
N GLY A 56 -0.83 -2.46 -9.17
CA GLY A 56 -1.94 -2.32 -8.23
C GLY A 56 -2.22 -0.87 -7.85
N ASP A 57 -3.47 -0.60 -7.49
CA ASP A 57 -3.93 0.71 -7.01
C ASP A 57 -3.51 0.92 -5.54
N PRO A 58 -2.76 1.98 -5.20
CA PRO A 58 -2.41 2.30 -3.82
C PRO A 58 -3.61 2.49 -2.90
N GLY A 59 -4.74 3.01 -3.40
CA GLY A 59 -5.98 3.16 -2.63
C GLY A 59 -6.51 1.82 -2.16
N VAL A 60 -6.62 0.85 -3.07
CA VAL A 60 -7.01 -0.54 -2.76
C VAL A 60 -6.03 -1.18 -1.77
N ALA A 61 -4.72 -0.97 -1.96
CA ALA A 61 -3.73 -1.49 -1.03
C ALA A 61 -3.89 -0.89 0.39
N MET A 62 -4.23 0.39 0.50
CA MET A 62 -4.47 1.05 1.79
C MET A 62 -5.73 0.49 2.47
N GLU A 63 -6.80 0.22 1.73
CA GLU A 63 -8.01 -0.43 2.25
C GLU A 63 -7.69 -1.85 2.76
N ASP A 64 -6.95 -2.65 1.99
CA ASP A 64 -6.58 -4.01 2.40
C ASP A 64 -5.66 -4.05 3.62
N LEU A 65 -4.84 -3.03 3.81
CA LEU A 65 -3.90 -2.95 4.94
C LEU A 65 -4.57 -2.41 6.21
N THR A 66 -5.57 -1.53 6.07
CA THR A 66 -6.14 -0.77 7.21
C THR A 66 -7.59 -1.15 7.54
N GLY A 67 -8.33 -1.68 6.58
CA GLY A 67 -9.79 -1.83 6.65
C GLY A 67 -10.57 -0.52 6.55
N GLY A 68 -9.88 0.60 6.27
CA GLY A 68 -10.48 1.91 6.05
C GLY A 68 -11.10 2.06 4.65
N ILE A 69 -11.60 3.26 4.37
CA ILE A 69 -12.13 3.66 3.07
C ILE A 69 -11.11 4.60 2.42
N SER A 70 -10.78 4.38 1.15
CA SER A 70 -9.90 5.25 0.39
C SER A 70 -10.70 6.25 -0.46
N GLU A 71 -10.30 7.52 -0.42
CA GLU A 71 -10.83 8.58 -1.27
C GLU A 71 -9.67 9.21 -2.05
N GLN A 72 -9.87 9.44 -3.35
CA GLN A 72 -8.86 10.04 -4.23
C GLN A 72 -9.40 11.33 -4.86
N PHE A 73 -8.55 12.37 -4.87
CA PHE A 73 -8.84 13.65 -5.50
C PHE A 73 -7.79 13.93 -6.57
N PHE A 74 -8.25 14.21 -7.80
CA PHE A 74 -7.38 14.73 -8.84
C PHE A 74 -7.26 16.25 -8.68
N LEU A 75 -6.03 16.76 -8.59
CA LEU A 75 -5.79 18.18 -8.24
C LEU A 75 -6.19 19.16 -9.34
N ASP A 76 -6.24 18.73 -10.59
CA ASP A 76 -6.79 19.47 -11.74
C ASP A 76 -8.31 19.68 -11.63
N GLN A 77 -9.01 18.77 -10.95
CA GLN A 77 -10.46 18.75 -10.76
C GLN A 77 -10.83 18.85 -9.28
N ALA A 78 -9.98 19.47 -8.47
CA ALA A 78 -10.16 19.55 -7.03
C ALA A 78 -11.42 20.36 -6.66
N PRO A 79 -12.22 19.89 -5.68
CA PRO A 79 -13.34 20.67 -5.18
C PRO A 79 -12.85 21.91 -4.42
N SER A 80 -13.63 22.99 -4.45
CA SER A 80 -13.26 24.28 -3.82
C SER A 80 -13.03 24.18 -2.31
N ASN A 81 -13.61 23.18 -1.65
CA ASN A 81 -13.45 22.89 -0.22
C ASN A 81 -12.40 21.81 0.09
N LEU A 82 -11.50 21.46 -0.85
CA LEU A 82 -10.48 20.42 -0.65
C LEU A 82 -9.65 20.63 0.62
N PHE A 83 -9.25 21.87 0.92
CA PHE A 83 -8.50 22.17 2.14
C PHE A 83 -9.28 21.76 3.41
N ASN A 84 -10.57 22.05 3.47
CA ASN A 84 -11.42 21.68 4.61
C ASN A 84 -11.58 20.17 4.72
N ILE A 85 -11.69 19.47 3.58
CA ILE A 85 -11.72 18.01 3.54
C ILE A 85 -10.42 17.46 4.15
N LEU A 86 -9.26 17.89 3.65
CA LEU A 86 -7.95 17.43 4.14
C LEU A 86 -7.71 17.78 5.61
N TYR A 87 -8.10 18.98 6.05
CA TYR A 87 -7.99 19.41 7.44
C TYR A 87 -8.82 18.53 8.37
N ASN A 88 -10.09 18.28 8.03
CA ASN A 88 -10.96 17.41 8.82
C ASN A 88 -10.47 15.95 8.82
N SER A 89 -9.96 15.45 7.70
CA SER A 89 -9.35 14.12 7.61
C SER A 89 -8.10 14.01 8.48
N SER A 90 -7.26 15.05 8.52
CA SER A 90 -6.10 15.10 9.42
C SER A 90 -6.48 15.09 10.89
N ILE A 91 -7.54 15.82 11.29
CA ILE A 91 -8.05 15.78 12.68
C ILE A 91 -8.57 14.38 13.04
N ARG A 92 -9.10 13.64 12.07
CA ARG A 92 -9.58 12.26 12.24
C ARG A 92 -8.47 11.22 12.11
N GLU A 93 -7.21 11.63 12.11
CA GLU A 93 -6.04 10.76 11.99
C GLU A 93 -6.07 9.88 10.73
N SER A 94 -6.73 10.37 9.67
CA SER A 94 -6.76 9.69 8.38
C SER A 94 -5.37 9.71 7.74
N LEU A 95 -5.05 8.64 7.00
CA LEU A 95 -3.80 8.55 6.25
C LEU A 95 -3.93 9.35 4.95
N LEU A 96 -3.26 10.49 4.90
CA LEU A 96 -3.22 11.34 3.71
C LEU A 96 -1.99 10.99 2.87
N THR A 97 -2.22 10.65 1.60
CA THR A 97 -1.16 10.34 0.63
C THR A 97 -1.27 11.27 -0.57
N ALA A 98 -0.14 11.53 -1.22
CA ALA A 98 -0.09 12.31 -2.46
C ALA A 98 0.90 11.65 -3.41
N SER A 99 0.60 11.69 -4.69
CA SER A 99 1.46 11.19 -5.76
C SER A 99 1.50 12.21 -6.91
N ILE A 100 2.60 12.16 -7.66
CA ILE A 100 2.75 12.91 -8.90
C ILE A 100 2.71 11.87 -10.02
N TYR A 101 1.80 12.03 -10.96
CA TYR A 101 1.75 11.22 -12.17
C TYR A 101 2.54 11.94 -13.27
N GLU A 102 3.61 11.33 -13.75
CA GLU A 102 4.23 11.77 -15.00
C GLU A 102 3.38 11.26 -16.16
N HIS A 103 2.87 12.18 -16.99
CA HIS A 103 2.30 11.80 -18.28
C HIS A 103 3.46 11.33 -19.16
N LEU A 104 3.48 10.03 -19.47
CA LEU A 104 4.28 9.53 -20.58
C LEU A 104 3.59 10.02 -21.86
N ASP A 105 4.16 11.06 -22.47
CA ASP A 105 3.86 11.45 -23.87
C ASP A 105 4.27 10.33 -24.85
#